data_AF-A0A3N6SCP0-F1
#
_entry.id   AF-A0A3N6SCP0-F1
#
_cell.length_a   1.000
_cell.length_b   1.000
_cell.length_c   1.000
_cell.angle_alpha   90.00
_cell.angle_beta   90.00
_cell.angle_gamma   90.00
#
_symmetry.space_group_name_H-M   'P 1'
#
loop_
_entity.id
_entity.type
_entity.pdbx_description
1 polymer ?
#
loop_
_entity_poly.entity_id
_entity_poly.type
_entity_poly.pdbx_seq_one_letter_code
_entity_poly.pdbx_strand_id
1 'polypeptide(L)'
;MILEIKTTRQFNAVAERLFNENIGKLRKDMPTFYISLMKDKKEMGKFIEVIIFLTKEFFYKGHDERSGYCLFRKVNETKARAFLRSLAFAHRFVYKNIFVL
;
A
#
# COMPACT_ATOMS: atom_id res chain seq x y z
N MET A 1 -4.89 14.21 17.98
CA MET A 1 -5.76 13.15 17.43
C MET A 1 -6.37 13.51 16.07
N ILE A 2 -7.08 14.65 15.90
CA ILE A 2 -7.71 15.01 14.60
C ILE A 2 -6.69 15.16 13.44
N LEU A 3 -5.53 15.79 13.71
CA LEU A 3 -4.49 15.99 12.72
C LEU A 3 -3.85 14.67 12.24
N GLU A 4 -3.61 13.74 13.17
CA GLU A 4 -3.08 12.38 12.91
C GLU A 4 -4.01 11.55 12.03
N ILE A 5 -5.33 11.67 12.27
CA ILE A 5 -6.35 10.99 11.47
C ILE A 5 -6.36 11.54 10.04
N LYS A 6 -6.27 12.87 9.86
CA LYS A 6 -6.22 13.50 8.55
C LYS A 6 -4.95 13.11 7.78
N THR A 7 -3.78 13.10 8.45
CA THR A 7 -2.51 12.73 7.81
C THR A 7 -2.43 11.24 7.49
N THR A 8 -2.93 10.36 8.35
CA THR A 8 -3.00 8.91 8.07
C THR A 8 -3.97 8.62 6.92
N ARG A 9 -5.10 9.34 6.82
CA ARG A 9 -6.02 9.20 5.69
C ARG A 9 -5.39 9.62 4.36
N GLN A 10 -4.67 10.73 4.35
CA GLN A 10 -3.94 11.19 3.15
C GLN A 10 -2.84 10.19 2.75
N PHE A 11 -2.09 9.68 3.73
CA PHE A 11 -1.10 8.63 3.51
C PHE A 11 -1.74 7.37 2.90
N ASN A 12 -2.86 6.90 3.46
CA ASN A 12 -3.59 5.73 2.95
C ASN A 12 -4.09 5.93 1.51
N ALA A 13 -4.53 7.14 1.14
CA ALA A 13 -4.95 7.42 -0.23
C ALA A 13 -3.79 7.30 -1.24
N VAL A 14 -2.59 7.76 -0.87
CA VAL A 14 -1.39 7.58 -1.71
C VAL A 14 -1.00 6.10 -1.77
N ALA A 15 -1.03 5.41 -0.62
CA ALA A 15 -0.72 3.99 -0.54
C ALA A 15 -1.69 3.13 -1.38
N GLU A 16 -2.99 3.42 -1.35
CA GLU A 16 -4.01 2.76 -2.16
C GLU A 16 -3.74 2.93 -3.65
N ARG A 17 -3.47 4.17 -4.09
CA ARG A 17 -3.15 4.45 -5.49
C ARG A 17 -1.93 3.65 -5.94
N LEU A 18 -0.84 3.72 -5.18
CA LEU A 18 0.39 2.98 -5.50
C LEU A 18 0.17 1.47 -5.50
N PHE A 19 -0.59 0.94 -4.54
CA PHE A 19 -0.94 -0.46 -4.48
C PHE A 19 -1.67 -0.91 -5.74
N ASN A 20 -2.73 -0.20 -6.12
CA ASN A 20 -3.56 -0.54 -7.28
C ASN A 20 -2.80 -0.40 -8.60
N GLU A 21 -2.00 0.66 -8.77
CA GLU A 21 -1.15 0.84 -9.96
C GLU A 21 -0.14 -0.29 -10.11
N ASN A 22 0.56 -0.66 -9.03
CA ASN A 22 1.57 -1.73 -9.07
C ASN A 22 0.93 -3.11 -9.27
N ILE A 23 -0.20 -3.39 -8.64
CA ILE A 23 -0.96 -4.63 -8.90
C ILE A 23 -1.41 -4.68 -10.37
N GLY A 24 -1.94 -3.59 -10.91
CA GLY A 24 -2.38 -3.52 -12.30
C GLY A 24 -1.24 -3.80 -13.28
N LYS A 25 -0.07 -3.20 -13.03
CA LYS A 25 1.16 -3.46 -13.81
C LYS A 25 1.62 -4.91 -13.68
N LEU A 26 1.73 -5.45 -12.46
CA LEU A 26 2.11 -6.85 -12.25
C LEU A 26 1.17 -7.81 -12.97
N ARG A 27 -0.13 -7.55 -12.92
CA ARG A 27 -1.13 -8.37 -13.61
C ARG A 27 -0.94 -8.36 -15.13
N LYS A 28 -0.65 -7.19 -15.70
CA LYS A 28 -0.50 -7.01 -17.15
C LYS A 28 0.84 -7.54 -17.67
N ASP A 29 1.92 -7.19 -16.97
CA ASP A 29 3.28 -7.36 -17.47
C ASP A 29 3.95 -8.63 -16.93
N MET A 30 3.52 -9.12 -15.75
CA MET A 30 4.10 -10.28 -15.07
C MET A 30 3.02 -11.21 -14.45
N PRO A 31 2.10 -11.76 -15.25
CA PRO A 31 0.93 -12.49 -14.75
C PRO A 31 1.26 -13.69 -13.85
N THR A 32 2.35 -14.41 -14.12
CA THR A 32 2.82 -15.52 -13.28
C THR A 32 3.20 -15.05 -11.88
N PHE A 33 3.90 -13.90 -11.78
CA PHE A 33 4.26 -13.31 -10.50
C PHE A 33 3.03 -12.78 -9.77
N TYR A 34 2.10 -12.14 -10.48
CA TYR A 34 0.81 -11.72 -9.95
C TYR A 34 0.02 -12.89 -9.33
N ILE A 35 -0.05 -14.04 -10.02
CA ILE A 35 -0.71 -15.25 -9.51
C ILE A 35 -0.03 -15.76 -8.23
N SER A 36 1.31 -15.81 -8.22
CA SER A 36 2.08 -16.18 -7.04
C SER A 36 1.78 -15.26 -5.86
N LEU A 37 1.80 -13.95 -6.09
CA LEU A 37 1.50 -12.91 -5.11
C LEU A 37 0.10 -13.06 -4.51
N MET A 38 -0.91 -13.43 -5.31
CA MET A 38 -2.28 -13.65 -4.83
C MET A 38 -2.46 -14.92 -3.99
N LYS A 39 -1.57 -15.90 -4.18
CA LYS A 39 -1.62 -17.19 -3.47
C LYS A 39 -0.80 -17.15 -2.17
N ASP A 40 0.34 -16.48 -2.17
CA ASP A 40 1.28 -16.42 -1.06
C ASP A 40 1.06 -15.18 -0.16
N LYS A 41 0.69 -15.43 1.10
CA LYS A 41 0.50 -14.37 2.11
C LYS A 41 1.81 -13.67 2.49
N LYS A 42 2.94 -14.37 2.47
CA LYS A 42 4.26 -13.83 2.82
C LYS A 42 4.74 -12.87 1.73
N GLU A 43 4.62 -13.26 0.47
CA GLU A 43 4.96 -12.38 -0.66
C GLU A 43 4.04 -11.15 -0.70
N MET A 44 2.74 -11.32 -0.45
CA MET A 44 1.84 -10.17 -0.30
C MET A 44 2.25 -9.24 0.85
N GLY A 45 2.71 -9.80 1.97
CA GLY A 45 3.24 -9.03 3.09
C GLY A 45 4.46 -8.19 2.70
N LYS A 46 5.41 -8.76 1.96
CA LYS A 46 6.57 -8.04 1.44
C LYS A 46 6.16 -6.94 0.47
N PHE A 47 5.23 -7.24 -0.43
CA PHE A 47 4.69 -6.25 -1.37
C PHE A 47 4.05 -5.06 -0.64
N ILE A 48 3.29 -5.30 0.42
CA ILE A 48 2.73 -4.24 1.27
C ILE A 48 3.83 -3.36 1.88
N GLU A 49 4.92 -3.93 2.39
CA GLU A 49 6.03 -3.13 2.92
C GLU A 49 6.74 -2.31 1.83
N VAL A 50 6.87 -2.84 0.61
CA VAL A 50 7.37 -2.08 -0.54
C VAL A 50 6.45 -0.90 -0.86
N ILE A 51 5.13 -1.12 -0.87
CA ILE A 51 4.17 -0.03 -1.09
C ILE A 51 4.27 1.02 0.02
N ILE A 52 4.44 0.63 1.28
CA ILE A 52 4.65 1.58 2.38
C ILE A 52 5.93 2.38 2.16
N PHE A 53 7.04 1.72 1.81
CA PHE A 53 8.30 2.40 1.52
C PHE A 53 8.14 3.43 0.40
N LEU A 54 7.55 3.03 -0.73
CA LEU A 54 7.27 3.95 -1.85
C LEU A 54 6.33 5.08 -1.43
N THR A 55 5.31 4.78 -0.62
CA THR A 55 4.38 5.80 -0.11
C THR A 55 5.14 6.83 0.72
N LYS A 56 6.05 6.40 1.60
CA LYS A 56 6.92 7.31 2.36
C LYS A 56 7.74 8.17 1.41
N GLU A 57 8.48 7.56 0.50
CA GLU A 57 9.30 8.29 -0.47
C GLU A 57 8.50 9.36 -1.23
N PHE A 58 7.30 9.02 -1.73
CA PHE A 58 6.44 9.97 -2.43
C PHE A 58 5.84 11.04 -1.52
N PHE A 59 5.40 10.64 -0.32
CA PHE A 59 4.68 11.49 0.61
C PHE A 59 5.61 12.48 1.33
N TYR A 60 6.88 12.11 1.53
CA TYR A 60 7.92 12.96 2.09
C TYR A 60 8.79 13.61 1.00
N LYS A 61 8.60 13.29 -0.29
CA LYS A 61 9.38 13.86 -1.40
C LYS A 61 9.33 15.40 -1.36
N GLY A 62 10.50 16.03 -1.26
CA GLY A 62 10.61 17.50 -1.18
C GLY A 62 10.55 18.06 0.24
N HIS A 63 10.46 17.21 1.26
CA HIS A 63 10.66 17.55 2.67
C HIS A 63 11.89 16.82 3.18
N ASP A 64 12.86 17.56 3.71
CA ASP A 64 14.06 16.97 4.30
C ASP A 64 13.66 16.18 5.56
N GLU A 65 14.09 14.91 5.69
CA GLU A 65 13.79 14.03 6.84
C GLU A 65 14.17 14.70 8.18
N ARG A 66 15.12 15.65 8.14
CA ARG A 66 15.62 16.42 9.28
C ARG A 66 14.98 17.81 9.43
N SER A 67 14.25 18.29 8.44
CA SER A 67 13.50 19.55 8.57
C SER A 67 12.25 19.31 9.42
N GLY A 68 12.08 20.10 10.47
CA GLY A 68 11.10 19.91 11.53
C GLY A 68 9.62 20.09 11.15
N TYR A 69 9.15 19.64 9.98
CA TYR A 69 7.73 19.60 9.63
C TYR A 69 7.03 18.42 10.30
N CYS A 70 6.79 18.60 11.60
CA CYS A 70 6.13 17.73 12.59
C CYS A 70 4.68 17.26 12.22
N LEU A 71 4.16 17.64 11.06
CA LEU A 71 2.83 17.25 10.58
C LEU A 71 2.77 15.78 10.13
N PHE A 72 3.81 15.30 9.46
CA PHE A 72 3.82 13.96 8.88
C PHE A 72 4.40 12.88 9.80
N ARG A 73 5.08 13.27 10.88
CA ARG A 73 5.49 12.39 11.99
C ARG A 73 4.31 11.67 12.68
N LYS A 74 3.09 12.10 12.38
CA LYS A 74 1.82 11.57 12.90
C LYS A 74 1.15 10.56 11.96
N VAL A 75 1.84 10.01 10.96
CA VAL A 75 1.27 8.87 10.21
C VAL A 75 1.29 7.65 11.11
N ASN A 76 0.12 7.05 11.33
CA ASN A 76 0.02 5.80 12.05
C ASN A 76 0.28 4.63 11.08
N GLU A 77 1.55 4.21 10.97
CA GLU A 77 1.95 3.15 10.05
C GLU A 77 1.27 1.82 10.32
N THR A 78 0.94 1.52 11.58
CA THR A 78 0.20 0.31 11.94
C THR A 78 -1.19 0.31 11.29
N LYS A 79 -1.87 1.46 11.29
CA LYS A 79 -3.15 1.64 10.58
C LYS A 79 -2.98 1.60 9.07
N ALA A 80 -1.90 2.14 8.52
CA ALA A 80 -1.62 2.07 7.09
C ALA A 80 -1.37 0.62 6.62
N ARG A 81 -0.58 -0.17 7.39
CA ARG A 81 -0.40 -1.61 7.15
C ARG A 81 -1.72 -2.36 7.21
N ALA A 82 -2.53 -2.10 8.23
CA ALA A 82 -3.84 -2.74 8.36
C ALA A 82 -4.75 -2.42 7.16
N PHE A 83 -4.78 -1.15 6.74
CA PHE A 83 -5.51 -0.71 5.56
C PHE A 83 -5.05 -1.44 4.28
N LEU A 84 -3.74 -1.51 4.02
CA LEU A 84 -3.21 -2.23 2.86
C LEU A 84 -3.47 -3.74 2.91
N ARG A 85 -3.49 -4.35 4.11
CA ARG A 85 -3.88 -5.76 4.28
C ARG A 85 -5.34 -5.98 3.92
N SER A 86 -6.25 -5.08 4.32
CA SER A 86 -7.65 -5.12 3.91
C SER A 86 -7.81 -4.97 2.39
N LEU A 87 -7.05 -4.06 1.78
CA LEU A 87 -7.05 -3.88 0.33
C LEU A 87 -6.52 -5.13 -0.41
N ALA A 88 -5.42 -5.72 0.07
CA ALA A 88 -4.89 -6.97 -0.46
C ALA A 88 -5.88 -8.13 -0.33
N PHE A 89 -6.63 -8.19 0.77
CA PHE A 89 -7.71 -9.16 0.93
C PHE A 89 -8.80 -8.98 -0.12
N ALA A 90 -9.24 -7.75 -0.40
CA ALA A 90 -10.23 -7.47 -1.44
C ALA A 90 -9.76 -7.91 -2.84
N HIS A 91 -8.51 -7.58 -3.20
CA HIS A 91 -7.91 -8.05 -4.46
C HIS A 91 -7.82 -9.56 -4.55
N ARG A 92 -7.42 -10.23 -3.47
CA ARG A 92 -7.37 -11.69 -3.40
C ARG A 92 -8.75 -12.32 -3.53
N PHE A 93 -9.76 -11.72 -2.90
CA PHE A 93 -11.13 -12.18 -2.99
C PHE A 93 -11.66 -12.08 -4.43
N VAL A 94 -11.45 -10.94 -5.09
CA VAL A 94 -11.80 -10.74 -6.50
C VAL A 94 -11.05 -11.74 -7.39
N TYR A 95 -9.75 -11.92 -7.18
CA TYR A 95 -8.96 -12.91 -7.91
C TYR A 95 -9.56 -14.31 -7.81
N LYS A 96 -9.86 -14.78 -6.60
CA LYS A 96 -10.40 -16.13 -6.38
C LYS A 96 -11.80 -16.36 -6.94
N ASN A 97 -12.67 -15.36 -6.90
CA ASN A 97 -14.09 -15.54 -7.24
C ASN A 97 -14.46 -15.11 -8.67
N ILE A 98 -13.66 -14.25 -9.30
CA ILE A 98 -13.99 -13.69 -10.62
C ILE A 98 -13.01 -14.15 -11.71
N PHE A 99 -11.72 -14.33 -11.38
CA PHE A 99 -10.68 -14.61 -12.38
C PHE A 99 -10.18 -16.06 -12.41
N VAL A 100 -10.68 -16.93 -11.52
CA VAL A 100 -10.33 -18.36 -11.46
C VAL A 100 -11.50 -19.24 -11.95
N LEU A 101 -12.46 -18.65 -12.68
CA LEU A 101 -13.49 -19.38 -13.44
C LEU A 101 -13.00 -19.62 -14.87
#